data_AF-A0A2H4TMV7-F1
#
_entry.id   AF-A0A2H4TMV7-F1
#
_cell.length_a   1.000
_cell.length_b   1.000
_cell.length_c   1.000
_cell.angle_alpha   90.00
_cell.angle_beta   90.00
_cell.angle_gamma   90.00
#
_symmetry.space_group_name_H-M   'P 1'
#
loop_
_entity.id
_entity.type
_entity.pdbx_description
1 polymer ?
#
loop_
_entity_poly.entity_id
_entity_poly.type
_entity_poly.pdbx_seq_one_letter_code
_entity_poly.pdbx_strand_id
1 'polypeptide(L)' 'MSDYVGLLTRNPRYAAVTTAASAEQGAQALQDAGYATDPHYARKLTNMIQQMKSISDKVSKTYSMNIDNLF' A
#
# COMPACT_ATOMS: atom_id res chain seq x y z
N MET A 1 -19.38 10.03 1.08
CA MET A 1 -18.05 9.38 0.93
C MET A 1 -17.90 8.57 -0.36
N SER A 2 -18.97 8.26 -1.11
CA SER A 2 -18.90 7.49 -2.36
C SER A 2 -18.22 8.22 -3.54
N ASP A 3 -18.10 9.54 -3.47
CA ASP A 3 -17.55 10.36 -4.56
C ASP A 3 -16.03 10.19 -4.73
N TYR A 4 -15.31 9.91 -3.64
CA TYR A 4 -13.86 9.71 -3.64
C TYR A 4 -13.45 8.39 -4.32
N VAL A 5 -14.26 7.35 -4.12
CA VAL A 5 -14.05 6.04 -4.74
C VAL A 5 -14.35 6.10 -6.23
N GLY A 6 -15.39 6.84 -6.64
CA GLY A 6 -15.74 7.02 -8.05
C GLY A 6 -14.64 7.73 -8.87
N LEU A 7 -13.95 8.70 -8.26
CA LEU A 7 -12.88 9.45 -8.90
C LEU A 7 -11.56 8.66 -9.02
N LEU A 8 -11.27 7.79 -8.04
CA LEU A 8 -10.14 6.85 -8.10
C LEU A 8 -10.37 5.72 -9.12
N THR A 9 -11.60 5.21 -9.23
CA THR A 9 -11.92 4.07 -10.12
C THR A 9 -12.08 4.47 -11.59
N ARG A 10 -12.47 5.72 -11.88
CA ARG A 10 -12.70 6.19 -13.26
C ARG A 10 -11.44 6.67 -13.99
N ASN A 11 -10.32 6.84 -13.28
CA ASN A 11 -9.11 7.36 -13.90
C ASN A 11 -8.19 6.19 -14.31
N PRO A 12 -8.07 5.86 -15.62
CA PRO A 12 -7.24 4.76 -16.11
C PRO A 12 -5.75 4.91 -15.72
N ARG A 13 -5.32 6.09 -15.27
CA ARG A 13 -4.00 6.32 -14.64
C ARG A 13 -3.68 5.38 -13.48
N TYR A 14 -4.66 4.86 -12.74
CA TYR A 14 -4.42 4.00 -11.56
C TYR A 14 -4.57 2.49 -11.82
N ALA A 15 -4.92 2.07 -13.03
CA ALA A 15 -5.14 0.65 -13.36
C ALA A 15 -3.86 -0.22 -13.20
N ALA A 16 -2.69 0.40 -13.34
CA ALA A 16 -1.41 -0.28 -13.11
C ALA A 16 -1.17 -0.58 -11.62
N VAL A 17 -1.79 0.17 -10.70
CA VAL A 17 -1.68 -0.05 -9.25
C VAL A 17 -2.50 -1.27 -8.83
N THR A 18 -3.67 -1.43 -9.43
CA THR A 18 -4.56 -2.56 -9.15
C THR A 18 -4.05 -3.88 -9.68
N THR A 19 -3.02 -3.86 -10.55
CA THR A 19 -2.42 -5.05 -11.18
C THR A 19 -0.99 -5.32 -10.71
N ALA A 20 -0.43 -4.48 -9.84
CA ALA A 20 0.93 -4.62 -9.35
C ALA A 20 1.09 -5.86 -8.45
N ALA A 21 2.10 -6.67 -8.74
CA ALA A 21 2.41 -7.87 -7.96
C ALA A 21 3.13 -7.56 -6.63
N SER A 22 3.69 -6.35 -6.52
CA SER A 22 4.34 -5.88 -5.30
C SER A 22 4.09 -4.39 -5.05
N ALA A 23 4.26 -3.99 -3.80
CA ALA A 23 4.12 -2.60 -3.35
C ALA A 23 5.06 -1.66 -4.10
N GLU A 24 6.29 -2.10 -4.37
CA GLU A 24 7.33 -1.38 -5.08
C GLU A 24 6.94 -1.16 -6.54
N GLN A 25 6.43 -2.20 -7.21
CA GLN A 25 5.94 -2.09 -8.59
C GLN A 25 4.76 -1.13 -8.69
N GLY A 26 3.82 -1.20 -7.74
CA GLY A 26 2.68 -0.27 -7.68
C GLY A 26 3.11 1.17 -7.42
N ALA A 27 4.09 1.37 -6.53
CA ALA A 27 4.64 2.69 -6.22
C ALA A 27 5.35 3.32 -7.42
N GLN A 28 6.12 2.53 -8.17
CA GLN A 28 6.78 2.99 -9.39
C GLN A 28 5.76 3.36 -10.47
N ALA A 29 4.76 2.48 -10.72
CA ALA A 29 3.71 2.75 -11.68
C ALA A 29 2.89 4.02 -11.34
N LEU A 30 2.67 4.29 -10.05
CA LEU A 30 2.03 5.54 -9.59
C LEU A 30 2.85 6.78 -9.90
N GLN A 31 4.17 6.69 -9.70
CA GLN A 31 5.08 7.80 -10.00
C GLN A 31 5.16 8.05 -11.50
N ASP A 32 5.27 7.01 -12.32
CA ASP A 32 5.33 7.11 -13.78
C ASP A 32 4.01 7.63 -14.38
N ALA A 33 2.87 7.28 -13.76
CA ALA A 33 1.57 7.84 -14.10
C ALA A 33 1.44 9.34 -13.77
N GLY A 34 2.40 9.93 -13.04
CA GLY A 34 2.36 11.31 -12.60
C GLY A 34 1.27 11.55 -11.56
N TYR A 35 1.03 10.58 -10.67
CA TYR A 35 0.03 10.73 -9.60
C TYR A 35 0.40 11.87 -8.64
N ALA A 36 1.68 11.98 -8.33
CA ALA A 36 2.23 13.06 -7.52
C ALA A 36 3.28 13.81 -8.33
N THR A 37 3.36 15.11 -8.11
CA THR A 37 4.43 15.97 -8.64
C THR A 37 5.75 15.79 -7.91
N ASP A 38 5.77 15.01 -6.82
CA ASP A 38 6.95 14.73 -6.03
C ASP A 38 7.84 13.66 -6.70
N PRO A 39 9.10 13.98 -7.04
CA PRO A 39 10.03 13.03 -7.64
C PRO A 39 10.42 11.85 -6.72
N HIS A 40 10.09 11.91 -5.43
CA HIS A 40 10.35 10.83 -4.47
C HIS A 40 9.08 10.13 -3.99
N TYR A 41 7.98 10.29 -4.72
CA TYR A 41 6.68 9.75 -4.32
C TYR A 41 6.70 8.22 -4.18
N ALA A 42 7.26 7.49 -5.15
CA ALA A 42 7.34 6.03 -5.08
C ALA A 42 8.10 5.58 -3.84
N ARG A 43 9.26 6.20 -3.55
CA ARG A 43 10.07 5.88 -2.38
C ARG A 43 9.30 6.08 -1.08
N LYS A 44 8.56 7.20 -0.95
CA LYS A 44 7.72 7.45 0.24
C LYS A 44 6.61 6.41 0.39
N LEU A 45 5.93 6.06 -0.70
CA LEU A 45 4.86 5.09 -0.69
C LEU A 45 5.36 3.69 -0.29
N THR A 46 6.46 3.24 -0.90
CA THR A 46 7.11 1.96 -0.56
C THR A 46 7.50 1.91 0.92
N ASN A 47 8.11 2.99 1.44
CA ASN A 47 8.47 3.06 2.86
C ASN A 47 7.26 2.96 3.78
N MET A 48 6.13 3.55 3.41
CA MET A 48 4.89 3.48 4.20
C MET A 48 4.31 2.05 4.17
N ILE A 49 4.27 1.42 3.00
CA ILE A 49 3.77 0.04 2.86
C ILE A 49 4.65 -0.93 3.66
N GLN A 50 5.98 -0.78 3.60
CA GLN A 50 6.90 -1.61 4.36
C GLN A 50 6.73 -1.44 5.88
N GLN A 51 6.46 -0.22 6.35
CA GLN A 51 6.14 0.03 7.76
C GLN A 51 4.82 -0.63 8.16
N MET A 52 3.76 -0.50 7.36
CA MET A 52 2.47 -1.14 7.63
C MET A 52 2.57 -2.67 7.64
N LYS A 53 3.36 -3.26 6.73
CA LYS A 53 3.64 -4.70 6.72
C LYS A 53 4.34 -5.14 8.01
N SER A 54 5.39 -4.44 8.41
CA SER A 54 6.11 -4.71 9.66
C SER A 54 5.20 -4.61 10.90
N ILE A 55 4.33 -3.59 10.94
CA ILE A 55 3.34 -3.44 12.01
C ILE A 55 2.36 -4.62 12.00
N SER A 56 1.84 -5.00 10.83
CA SER A 56 0.90 -6.12 10.69
C SER A 56 1.53 -7.44 11.13
N ASP A 57 2.77 -7.71 10.71
CA ASP A 57 3.52 -8.91 11.11
C ASP A 57 3.75 -8.94 12.63
N LYS A 58 4.12 -7.80 13.22
CA LYS A 58 4.33 -7.68 14.67
C LYS A 58 3.02 -7.90 15.43
N VAL A 59 1.92 -7.33 14.95
CA VAL A 59 0.60 -7.47 15.55
C VAL A 59 0.14 -8.93 15.47
N SER A 60 0.23 -9.56 14.29
CA SER A 60 -0.09 -10.98 14.10
C SER A 60 0.72 -11.86 15.04
N LYS A 61 2.03 -11.64 15.13
CA LYS A 61 2.92 -12.40 16.02
C LYS A 61 2.55 -12.21 17.50
N THR A 62 2.18 -11.00 17.89
CA THR A 62 1.76 -10.70 19.28
C THR A 62 0.47 -11.42 19.64
N TYR A 63 -0.50 -11.48 18.72
CA TYR A 63 -1.72 -12.24 18.92
C TYR A 63 -1.48 -13.75 18.98
N SER A 64 -0.67 -14.30 18.08
CA SER A 64 -0.28 -15.72 18.13
C SER A 64 0.37 -16.07 19.47
N MET A 65 1.35 -15.25 19.92
CA MET A 65 2.00 -15.46 21.22
C MET A 65 1.03 -15.40 22.42
N ASN A 66 0.01 -14.55 22.37
CA ASN A 66 -1.00 -14.49 23.44
C ASN A 66 -1.90 -15.73 23.45
N ILE A 67 -2.26 -16.27 22.29
CA ILE A 67 -3.07 -17.50 22.19
C ILE A 67 -2.27 -18.71 22.68
N ASP A 68 -1.00 -18.82 22.31
CA ASP A 68 -0.13 -19.91 22.75
C ASP A 68 0.05 -19.91 24.28
N ASN A 69 -0.01 -18.74 24.92
CA ASN A 69 0.13 -18.59 26.36
C ASN A 69 -1.21 -18.79 27.13
N LEU A 70 -2.31 -19.07 26.43
CA LEU A 70 -3.64 -19.27 27.02
C LEU A 70 -3.99 -20.76 27.24
N PHE A 71 -3.14 -21.68 26.79
CA PHE A 71 -3.26 -23.13 26.94
C PHE A 71 -1.97 -23.71 27.53
#